data_AF-A0A1X0QXE4-F1
#
_entry.id   AF-A0A1X0QXE4-F1
#
_cell.length_a   1.000
_cell.length_b   1.000
_cell.length_c   1.000
_cell.angle_alpha   90.00
_cell.angle_beta   90.00
_cell.angle_gamma   90.00
#
_symmetry.space_group_name_H-M   'P 1'
#
loop_
_entity.id
_entity.type
_entity.pdbx_description
1 polymer ?
#
loop_
_entity_poly.entity_id
_entity_poly.type
_entity_poly.pdbx_seq_one_letter_code
_entity_poly.pdbx_strand_id
1 'polypeptide(L)'
;MSANNDIAMPPHPGLDSLTDVDKLKHLCPAFSKGCPYAKLEELDSLAVNRGEVSRCPAFKQGCPFSNKSREEVMSLMAQIPTDHPTLNMTELPSCDEGITLVKMLNQFLQRTELEHLVTPESPKQPEPEVLENPELASAMREGTKVIHRAAETSVFTKRFLKGDINTDEYGRYINSLYFVYRYMEGLLEEYKEHPVVKLIYFPIELNRREALEKDLAFFYGPDRVEELTKPETMTPAVRKYVSAMRDACNQDPALLIAHSYSRYLGDLSGGQILAKRLKKHILKLDEKDGEWDSADGLNFYYFNNLGNQAEFKNFYRERLNAAKVTAKTRELIVTEAVKSFELNITLFDEIQELSEAGLLAVTSYKPDQQEEAIVTLEEIDILQKNGADKMEPIKAEKRSKSTYIKWLTVTVAAVAIGTAVYRRYFKRN
;
A
#
# COMPACT_ATOMS: atom_id res chain seq x y z
N MET A 1 -14.70 -39.53 -1.50
CA MET A 1 -14.06 -40.81 -1.87
C MET A 1 -14.12 -40.93 -3.38
N SER A 2 -13.01 -40.64 -4.06
CA SER A 2 -12.89 -40.90 -5.50
C SER A 2 -11.59 -41.67 -5.72
N ALA A 3 -11.73 -42.83 -6.36
CA ALA A 3 -10.76 -43.89 -6.44
C ALA A 3 -9.58 -43.53 -7.35
N ASN A 4 -8.36 -43.81 -6.87
CA ASN A 4 -7.16 -43.92 -7.67
C ASN A 4 -7.20 -45.27 -8.39
N ASN A 5 -7.27 -45.29 -9.71
CA ASN A 5 -6.97 -46.48 -10.51
C ASN A 5 -5.51 -46.40 -10.96
N ASP A 6 -4.63 -47.01 -10.17
CA ASP A 6 -3.27 -47.32 -10.58
C ASP A 6 -3.31 -48.37 -11.70
N ILE A 7 -3.09 -47.95 -12.94
CA ILE A 7 -2.70 -48.88 -14.01
C ILE A 7 -1.19 -49.07 -13.91
N ALA A 8 -0.76 -49.89 -12.97
CA ALA A 8 0.59 -50.44 -12.98
C ALA A 8 0.66 -51.53 -14.05
N MET A 9 1.53 -51.34 -15.05
CA MET A 9 1.89 -52.45 -15.93
C MET A 9 2.67 -53.52 -15.15
N PRO A 10 2.48 -54.81 -15.47
CA PRO A 10 3.19 -55.87 -14.77
C PRO A 10 4.71 -55.72 -15.00
N PRO A 11 5.53 -55.97 -13.95
CA PRO A 11 6.98 -55.94 -14.08
C PRO A 11 7.47 -56.86 -15.20
N HIS A 12 8.48 -56.40 -15.96
CA HIS A 12 9.07 -57.20 -17.02
C HIS A 12 9.84 -58.38 -16.39
N PRO A 13 9.52 -59.64 -16.76
CA PRO A 13 10.20 -60.79 -16.18
C PRO A 13 11.72 -60.67 -16.39
N GLY A 14 12.47 -60.69 -15.28
CA GLY A 14 13.94 -60.73 -15.29
C GLY A 14 14.66 -59.39 -15.05
N LEU A 15 13.96 -58.29 -14.79
CA LEU A 15 14.58 -56.98 -14.49
C LEU A 15 14.35 -56.50 -13.05
N ASP A 16 13.63 -57.26 -12.23
CA ASP A 16 13.13 -56.86 -10.91
C ASP A 16 14.22 -56.67 -9.83
N SER A 17 15.49 -56.94 -10.14
CA SER A 17 16.61 -56.90 -9.19
C SER A 17 17.86 -56.21 -9.74
N LEU A 18 17.75 -55.36 -10.77
CA LEU A 18 18.92 -54.74 -11.42
C LEU A 18 19.34 -53.42 -10.75
N THR A 19 20.20 -53.51 -9.73
CA THR A 19 20.91 -52.33 -9.18
C THR A 19 22.28 -52.09 -9.84
N ASP A 20 22.62 -52.88 -10.86
CA ASP A 20 23.95 -52.96 -11.46
C ASP A 20 23.90 -52.59 -12.96
N VAL A 21 24.45 -51.42 -13.28
CA VAL A 21 24.42 -50.79 -14.61
C VAL A 21 25.17 -51.63 -15.65
N ASP A 22 26.18 -52.40 -15.25
CA ASP A 22 26.91 -53.27 -16.18
C ASP A 22 26.10 -54.51 -16.58
N LYS A 23 25.25 -55.03 -15.67
CA LYS A 23 24.30 -56.10 -16.03
C LYS A 23 23.20 -55.61 -16.97
N LEU A 24 22.82 -54.33 -16.89
CA LEU A 24 21.82 -53.72 -17.77
C LEU A 24 22.25 -53.72 -19.25
N LYS A 25 23.56 -53.51 -19.51
CA LYS A 25 24.15 -53.56 -20.87
C LYS A 25 23.99 -54.93 -21.55
N HIS A 26 23.94 -56.00 -20.76
CA HIS A 26 23.86 -57.38 -21.28
C HIS A 26 22.43 -57.92 -21.34
N LEU A 27 21.49 -57.33 -20.60
CA LEU A 27 20.11 -57.79 -20.49
C LEU A 27 19.11 -56.94 -21.28
N CYS A 28 19.44 -55.68 -21.57
CA CYS A 28 18.57 -54.79 -22.30
C CYS A 28 18.62 -55.06 -23.82
N PRO A 29 17.49 -55.39 -24.48
CA PRO A 29 17.44 -55.64 -25.92
C PRO A 29 17.99 -54.51 -26.79
N ALA A 30 17.92 -53.25 -26.31
CA ALA A 30 18.47 -52.09 -27.01
C ALA A 30 20.01 -52.12 -27.12
N PHE A 31 20.69 -52.82 -26.20
CA PHE A 31 22.16 -52.98 -26.19
C PHE A 31 22.61 -54.35 -26.71
N SER A 32 21.67 -55.20 -27.15
CA SER A 32 21.95 -56.55 -27.65
C SER A 32 22.90 -56.58 -28.87
N LYS A 33 23.00 -55.46 -29.60
CA LYS A 33 23.92 -55.27 -30.74
C LYS A 33 25.12 -54.36 -30.44
N GLY A 34 25.38 -54.07 -29.16
CA GLY A 34 26.35 -53.07 -28.71
C GLY A 34 25.71 -51.71 -28.45
N CYS A 35 26.52 -50.70 -28.12
CA CYS A 35 26.02 -49.35 -27.82
C CYS A 35 25.29 -48.77 -29.05
N PRO A 36 24.03 -48.30 -28.93
CA PRO A 36 23.25 -47.77 -30.05
C PRO A 36 23.85 -46.48 -30.64
N TYR A 37 24.80 -45.87 -29.96
CA TYR A 37 25.56 -44.69 -30.38
C TYR A 37 26.97 -45.01 -30.89
N ALA A 38 27.35 -46.30 -30.96
CA ALA A 38 28.68 -46.73 -31.42
C ALA A 38 28.92 -46.39 -32.90
N LYS A 39 27.85 -46.27 -33.69
CA LYS A 39 27.89 -45.86 -35.09
C LYS A 39 27.16 -44.52 -35.25
N LEU A 40 27.85 -43.44 -34.89
CA LEU A 40 27.40 -42.07 -35.13
C LEU A 40 27.07 -41.78 -36.62
N GLU A 41 27.56 -42.61 -37.54
CA GLU A 41 27.33 -42.51 -38.99
C GLU A 41 25.90 -42.92 -39.42
N GLU A 42 25.17 -43.68 -38.60
CA GLU A 42 23.82 -44.21 -38.90
C GLU A 42 22.68 -43.40 -38.23
N LEU A 43 23.01 -42.39 -37.40
CA LEU A 43 22.03 -41.54 -36.70
C LEU A 43 21.69 -40.28 -37.53
N ASP A 44 20.83 -40.42 -38.54
CA ASP A 44 20.22 -39.28 -39.26
C ASP A 44 18.98 -38.68 -38.56
N SER A 45 18.54 -39.26 -37.44
CA SER A 45 17.22 -39.02 -36.85
C SER A 45 17.19 -38.11 -35.62
N LEU A 46 18.34 -37.66 -35.11
CA LEU A 46 18.39 -36.60 -34.11
C LEU A 46 18.81 -35.31 -34.82
N ALA A 47 18.07 -34.23 -34.58
CA ALA A 47 18.19 -32.92 -35.21
C ALA A 47 19.53 -32.19 -34.90
N VAL A 48 20.65 -32.86 -35.15
CA VAL A 48 21.99 -32.33 -35.06
C VAL A 48 22.61 -32.55 -36.43
N ASN A 49 22.88 -31.47 -37.15
CA ASN A 49 23.61 -31.55 -38.40
C ASN A 49 24.90 -32.36 -38.16
N ARG A 50 25.12 -33.43 -38.94
CA ARG A 50 26.32 -34.30 -38.87
C ARG A 50 27.65 -33.51 -38.80
N GLY A 51 27.66 -32.28 -39.30
CA GLY A 51 28.80 -31.36 -39.27
C GLY A 51 29.11 -30.67 -37.93
N GLU A 52 28.25 -30.75 -36.91
CA GLU A 52 28.43 -30.02 -35.63
C GLU A 52 29.00 -30.90 -34.52
N VAL A 53 28.55 -32.16 -34.40
CA VAL A 53 29.09 -33.10 -33.38
C VAL A 53 30.56 -33.45 -33.67
N SER A 54 30.92 -33.61 -34.94
CA SER A 54 32.30 -33.87 -35.39
C SER A 54 33.27 -32.72 -35.11
N ARG A 55 32.77 -31.49 -34.89
CA ARG A 55 33.57 -30.32 -34.51
C ARG A 55 33.81 -30.25 -32.99
N CYS A 56 33.00 -30.93 -32.19
CA CYS A 56 33.16 -30.96 -30.75
C CYS A 56 34.45 -31.74 -30.39
N PRO A 57 35.42 -31.11 -29.69
CA PRO A 57 36.66 -31.78 -29.30
C PRO A 57 36.45 -33.10 -28.53
N ALA A 58 35.37 -33.20 -27.74
CA ALA A 58 35.04 -34.38 -26.95
C ALA A 58 34.61 -35.59 -27.81
N PHE A 59 34.15 -35.37 -29.03
CA PHE A 59 33.67 -36.43 -29.94
C PHE A 59 34.65 -36.74 -31.07
N LYS A 60 35.82 -36.07 -31.11
CA LYS A 60 36.85 -36.26 -32.16
C LYS A 60 37.36 -37.70 -32.28
N GLN A 61 37.26 -38.49 -31.23
CA GLN A 61 37.73 -39.89 -31.18
C GLN A 61 36.57 -40.90 -31.07
N GLY A 62 35.34 -40.48 -31.37
CA GLY A 62 34.12 -41.29 -31.20
C GLY A 62 33.34 -40.92 -29.94
N CYS A 63 32.43 -41.80 -29.50
CA CYS A 63 31.57 -41.53 -28.34
C CYS A 63 32.42 -41.39 -27.05
N PRO A 64 32.42 -40.23 -26.37
CA PRO A 64 33.23 -40.00 -25.17
C PRO A 64 32.77 -40.85 -23.98
N PHE A 65 31.60 -41.47 -24.06
CA PHE A 65 31.00 -42.27 -22.99
C PHE A 65 31.20 -43.78 -23.18
N SER A 66 31.84 -44.21 -24.28
CA SER A 66 32.13 -45.62 -24.51
C SER A 66 33.17 -46.12 -23.50
N ASN A 67 32.82 -47.14 -22.72
CA ASN A 67 33.71 -47.81 -21.76
C ASN A 67 34.30 -46.94 -20.64
N LYS A 68 33.60 -45.87 -20.21
CA LYS A 68 34.02 -45.04 -19.07
C LYS A 68 33.22 -45.32 -17.79
N SER A 69 33.87 -45.21 -16.64
CA SER A 69 33.21 -45.25 -15.34
C SER A 69 32.40 -43.97 -15.10
N ARG A 70 31.49 -44.00 -14.13
CA ARG A 70 30.66 -42.85 -13.75
C ARG A 70 31.52 -41.65 -13.35
N GLU A 71 32.58 -41.89 -12.59
CA GLU A 71 33.51 -40.87 -12.10
C GLU A 71 34.28 -40.22 -13.25
N GLU A 72 34.68 -41.01 -14.25
CA GLU A 72 35.37 -40.52 -15.44
C GLU A 72 34.45 -39.64 -16.30
N VAL A 73 33.18 -40.02 -16.45
CA VAL A 73 32.18 -39.22 -17.17
C VAL A 73 31.92 -37.90 -16.44
N MET A 74 31.80 -37.92 -15.11
CA MET A 74 31.63 -36.71 -14.30
C MET A 74 32.82 -35.75 -14.43
N SER A 75 34.04 -36.29 -14.45
CA SER A 75 35.26 -35.49 -14.64
C SER A 75 35.30 -34.82 -16.03
N LEU A 76 34.82 -35.51 -17.07
CA LEU A 76 34.68 -34.97 -18.42
C LEU A 76 33.64 -33.84 -18.49
N MET A 77 32.50 -33.99 -17.81
CA MET A 77 31.46 -32.96 -17.77
C MET A 77 31.90 -31.70 -17.02
N ALA A 78 32.70 -31.85 -15.96
CA ALA A 78 33.26 -30.73 -15.20
C ALA A 78 34.25 -29.87 -16.00
N GLN A 79 34.77 -30.38 -17.12
CA GLN A 79 35.70 -29.67 -18.01
C GLN A 79 34.97 -28.89 -19.12
N ILE A 80 33.65 -28.98 -19.20
CA ILE A 80 32.86 -28.22 -20.19
C ILE A 80 32.83 -26.75 -19.78
N PRO A 81 33.26 -25.81 -20.64
CA PRO A 81 33.22 -24.39 -20.34
C PRO A 81 31.80 -23.91 -20.03
N THR A 82 31.67 -22.97 -19.10
CA THR A 82 30.38 -22.36 -18.70
C THR A 82 29.62 -21.71 -19.84
N ASP A 83 30.35 -21.33 -20.89
CA ASP A 83 29.84 -20.58 -22.04
C ASP A 83 29.46 -21.53 -23.20
N HIS A 84 29.56 -22.85 -22.98
CA HIS A 84 29.19 -23.85 -23.98
C HIS A 84 27.69 -23.76 -24.26
N PRO A 85 27.26 -23.68 -25.54
CA PRO A 85 25.85 -23.56 -25.89
C PRO A 85 25.07 -24.75 -25.31
N THR A 86 24.12 -24.46 -24.44
CA THR A 86 23.13 -25.42 -23.96
C THR A 86 22.03 -25.49 -25.00
N LEU A 87 21.72 -26.69 -25.49
CA LEU A 87 20.55 -26.89 -26.33
C LEU A 87 19.32 -26.59 -25.45
N ASN A 88 18.75 -25.40 -25.63
CA ASN A 88 17.46 -25.05 -25.04
C ASN A 88 16.37 -25.82 -25.80
N MET A 89 16.24 -27.11 -25.49
CA MET A 89 15.21 -27.97 -26.09
C MET A 89 13.92 -27.81 -25.30
N THR A 90 13.06 -26.90 -25.73
CA THR A 90 11.71 -26.74 -25.14
C THR A 90 10.79 -27.93 -25.43
N GLU A 91 11.11 -28.78 -26.41
CA GLU A 91 10.39 -30.04 -26.66
C GLU A 91 11.37 -31.14 -27.11
N LEU A 92 11.37 -32.28 -26.41
CA LEU A 92 12.11 -33.47 -26.83
C LEU A 92 11.40 -34.10 -28.05
N PRO A 93 12.10 -34.38 -29.17
CA PRO A 93 11.52 -35.19 -30.23
C PRO A 93 11.44 -36.63 -29.74
N SER A 94 10.23 -37.08 -29.41
CA SER A 94 10.01 -38.42 -28.89
C SER A 94 9.85 -39.43 -30.03
N CYS A 95 10.88 -40.24 -30.30
CA CYS A 95 10.66 -41.56 -30.89
C CYS A 95 10.20 -42.54 -29.79
N ASP A 96 9.49 -43.60 -30.17
CA ASP A 96 8.93 -44.58 -29.23
C ASP A 96 10.03 -45.26 -28.38
N GLU A 97 11.23 -45.43 -28.93
CA GLU A 97 12.38 -45.94 -28.18
C GLU A 97 12.90 -44.94 -27.14
N GLY A 98 12.84 -43.63 -27.44
CA GLY A 98 13.24 -42.56 -26.52
C GLY A 98 12.33 -42.44 -25.30
N ILE A 99 11.02 -42.61 -25.49
CA ILE A 99 10.05 -42.65 -24.39
C ILE A 99 10.31 -43.85 -23.48
N THR A 100 10.66 -45.00 -24.06
CA THR A 100 10.93 -46.23 -23.31
C THR A 100 12.19 -46.10 -22.46
N LEU A 101 13.26 -45.52 -23.02
CA LEU A 101 14.50 -45.25 -22.29
C LEU A 101 14.28 -44.26 -21.14
N VAL A 102 13.54 -43.17 -21.38
CA VAL A 102 13.21 -42.18 -20.33
C VAL A 102 12.35 -42.81 -19.22
N LYS A 103 11.39 -43.66 -19.57
CA LYS A 103 10.56 -44.37 -18.58
C LYS A 103 11.36 -45.38 -17.76
N MET A 104 12.30 -46.12 -18.38
CA MET A 104 13.20 -47.03 -17.65
C MET A 104 14.18 -46.28 -16.76
N LEU A 105 14.78 -45.17 -17.25
CA LEU A 105 15.66 -44.34 -16.42
C LEU A 105 14.93 -43.75 -15.22
N ASN A 106 13.68 -43.31 -15.39
CA ASN A 106 12.84 -42.82 -14.31
C ASN A 106 12.40 -43.92 -13.31
N GLN A 107 12.57 -45.21 -13.64
CA GLN A 107 12.36 -46.32 -12.69
C GLN A 107 13.60 -46.60 -11.83
N PHE A 108 14.81 -46.36 -12.37
CA PHE A 108 16.06 -46.54 -11.63
C PHE A 108 16.53 -45.29 -10.90
N LEU A 109 16.08 -44.13 -11.35
CA LEU A 109 16.40 -42.86 -10.77
C LEU A 109 15.08 -42.30 -10.26
N GLN A 110 14.84 -42.43 -8.95
CA GLN A 110 13.73 -41.69 -8.37
C GLN A 110 13.94 -40.22 -8.70
N ARG A 111 12.87 -39.49 -9.03
CA ARG A 111 12.94 -38.08 -9.46
C ARG A 111 13.78 -37.23 -8.51
N THR A 112 13.72 -37.57 -7.22
CA THR A 112 14.52 -37.06 -6.11
C THR A 112 16.03 -37.32 -6.26
N GLU A 113 16.45 -38.51 -6.68
CA GLU A 113 17.86 -38.89 -6.84
C GLU A 113 18.51 -38.28 -8.09
N LEU A 114 17.74 -38.10 -9.17
CA LEU A 114 18.17 -37.36 -10.36
C LEU A 114 18.28 -35.86 -10.12
N GLU A 115 17.36 -35.30 -9.34
CA GLU A 115 17.42 -33.90 -8.89
C GLU A 115 18.72 -33.63 -8.12
N HIS A 116 19.19 -34.56 -7.27
CA HIS A 116 20.45 -34.46 -6.54
C HIS A 116 21.73 -34.62 -7.40
N LEU A 117 21.63 -35.19 -8.61
CA LEU A 117 22.79 -35.46 -9.48
C LEU A 117 22.96 -34.44 -10.61
N VAL A 118 21.89 -33.75 -11.00
CA VAL A 118 21.87 -32.77 -12.10
C VAL A 118 21.69 -31.35 -11.60
N THR A 119 21.31 -31.15 -10.34
CA THR A 119 21.69 -29.91 -9.67
C THR A 119 23.21 -30.01 -9.39
N PRO A 120 24.09 -29.18 -10.01
CA PRO A 120 25.18 -28.67 -9.18
C PRO A 120 24.49 -28.18 -7.92
N GLU A 121 25.03 -28.40 -6.72
CA GLU A 121 24.53 -27.70 -5.53
C GLU A 121 24.24 -26.27 -5.99
N SER A 122 22.97 -25.93 -6.24
CA SER A 122 22.58 -24.54 -6.29
C SER A 122 23.09 -24.13 -4.94
N PRO A 123 24.13 -23.26 -4.86
CA PRO A 123 24.66 -22.89 -3.56
C PRO A 123 23.42 -22.57 -2.77
N LYS A 124 23.13 -23.35 -1.70
CA LYS A 124 21.89 -23.22 -0.91
C LYS A 124 21.70 -21.74 -0.89
N GLN A 125 20.69 -21.19 -1.61
CA GLN A 125 20.59 -19.74 -1.68
C GLN A 125 20.62 -19.36 -0.22
N PRO A 126 21.67 -18.65 0.27
CA PRO A 126 21.87 -18.52 1.69
C PRO A 126 20.53 -18.03 2.19
N GLU A 127 19.91 -18.77 3.13
CA GLU A 127 18.60 -18.41 3.65
C GLU A 127 18.63 -16.90 3.83
N PRO A 128 17.73 -16.16 3.16
CA PRO A 128 17.99 -14.78 2.84
C PRO A 128 18.35 -14.06 4.13
N GLU A 129 19.59 -13.57 4.18
CA GLU A 129 20.22 -13.16 5.43
C GLU A 129 19.33 -12.12 6.12
N VAL A 130 18.79 -12.51 7.27
CA VAL A 130 17.94 -11.63 8.07
C VAL A 130 18.85 -10.58 8.68
N LEU A 131 18.55 -9.32 8.39
CA LEU A 131 19.35 -8.20 8.88
C LEU A 131 19.15 -8.04 10.39
N GLU A 132 20.25 -8.00 11.14
CA GLU A 132 20.21 -7.77 12.59
C GLU A 132 19.69 -6.37 12.94
N ASN A 133 20.03 -5.37 12.11
CA ASN A 133 19.48 -4.03 12.11
C ASN A 133 19.29 -3.56 10.66
N PRO A 134 18.07 -3.60 10.11
CA PRO A 134 17.80 -3.16 8.74
C PRO A 134 17.81 -1.64 8.56
N GLU A 135 17.93 -0.85 9.63
CA GLU A 135 17.84 0.62 9.59
C GLU A 135 16.59 1.14 8.84
N LEU A 136 15.46 0.41 8.95
CA LEU A 136 14.24 0.67 8.18
C LEU A 136 13.77 2.11 8.28
N ALA A 137 13.86 2.72 9.46
CA ALA A 137 13.43 4.10 9.65
C ALA A 137 14.25 5.10 8.82
N SER A 138 15.57 4.89 8.72
CA SER A 138 16.48 5.71 7.93
C SER A 138 16.31 5.43 6.43
N ALA A 139 16.22 4.15 6.06
CA ALA A 139 16.03 3.70 4.68
C ALA A 139 14.74 4.26 4.07
N MET A 140 13.61 4.18 4.79
CA MET A 140 12.35 4.78 4.35
C MET A 140 12.46 6.29 4.26
N ARG A 141 13.04 6.96 5.28
CA ARG A 141 13.18 8.42 5.27
C ARG A 141 13.96 8.93 4.04
N GLU A 142 15.07 8.28 3.70
CA GLU A 142 15.87 8.69 2.53
C GLU A 142 15.16 8.30 1.22
N GLY A 143 14.60 7.08 1.14
CA GLY A 143 13.86 6.63 -0.04
C GLY A 143 12.65 7.51 -0.37
N THR A 144 11.94 8.02 0.65
CA THR A 144 10.76 8.86 0.45
C THR A 144 11.10 10.35 0.30
N LYS A 145 12.35 10.77 0.39
CA LYS A 145 12.72 12.20 0.46
C LYS A 145 12.28 13.02 -0.76
N VAL A 146 12.42 12.44 -1.95
CA VAL A 146 12.03 13.10 -3.21
C VAL A 146 10.51 13.26 -3.27
N ILE A 147 9.77 12.17 -3.03
CA ILE A 147 8.31 12.19 -3.10
C ILE A 147 7.67 12.97 -1.95
N HIS A 148 8.28 12.97 -0.76
CA HIS A 148 7.88 13.82 0.36
C HIS A 148 7.96 15.30 -0.03
N ARG A 149 9.08 15.73 -0.63
CA ARG A 149 9.23 17.11 -1.12
C ARG A 149 8.21 17.42 -2.22
N ALA A 150 7.90 16.47 -3.09
CA ALA A 150 6.85 16.64 -4.09
C ALA A 150 5.47 16.82 -3.42
N ALA A 151 5.12 16.00 -2.43
CA ALA A 151 3.87 16.10 -1.68
C ALA A 151 3.72 17.44 -0.93
N GLU A 152 4.79 17.92 -0.29
CA GLU A 152 4.83 19.23 0.40
C GLU A 152 4.67 20.41 -0.57
N THR A 153 5.10 20.23 -1.82
CA THR A 153 5.05 21.29 -2.85
C THR A 153 3.85 21.17 -3.79
N SER A 154 2.98 20.17 -3.58
CA SER A 154 1.73 20.00 -4.32
C SER A 154 0.82 21.23 -4.18
N VAL A 155 -0.04 21.43 -5.18
CA VAL A 155 -0.95 22.58 -5.22
C VAL A 155 -1.90 22.55 -4.02
N PHE A 156 -2.50 21.39 -3.75
CA PHE A 156 -3.40 21.22 -2.62
C PHE A 156 -2.73 21.50 -1.28
N THR A 157 -1.55 20.91 -1.00
CA THR A 157 -0.84 21.17 0.28
C THR A 157 -0.49 22.64 0.45
N LYS A 158 -0.04 23.32 -0.62
CA LYS A 158 0.24 24.77 -0.58
C LYS A 158 -1.02 25.58 -0.29
N ARG A 159 -2.14 25.27 -0.94
CA ARG A 159 -3.45 25.91 -0.69
C ARG A 159 -3.88 25.68 0.76
N PHE A 160 -3.80 24.44 1.24
CA PHE A 160 -4.13 24.07 2.61
C PHE A 160 -3.33 24.91 3.61
N LEU A 161 -1.99 24.96 3.46
CA LEU A 161 -1.11 25.69 4.38
C LEU A 161 -1.36 27.20 4.38
N LYS A 162 -1.83 27.77 3.26
CA LYS A 162 -2.23 29.18 3.15
C LYS A 162 -3.65 29.45 3.68
N GLY A 163 -4.45 28.40 3.87
CA GLY A 163 -5.87 28.51 4.19
C GLY A 163 -6.76 28.76 2.98
N ASP A 164 -6.25 28.55 1.77
CA ASP A 164 -6.98 28.70 0.50
C ASP A 164 -7.79 27.43 0.16
N ILE A 165 -8.38 26.81 1.18
CA ILE A 165 -9.25 25.63 1.09
C ILE A 165 -10.59 25.94 1.76
N ASN A 166 -11.67 25.31 1.32
CA ASN A 166 -12.99 25.45 1.91
C ASN A 166 -13.38 24.23 2.78
N THR A 167 -14.53 24.32 3.47
CA THR A 167 -15.03 23.25 4.35
C THR A 167 -15.35 21.97 3.60
N ASP A 168 -15.84 22.05 2.36
CA ASP A 168 -16.21 20.89 1.54
C ASP A 168 -14.98 20.12 1.07
N GLU A 169 -13.91 20.83 0.67
CA GLU A 169 -12.60 20.25 0.33
C GLU A 169 -12.00 19.52 1.53
N TYR A 170 -12.04 20.15 2.72
CA TYR A 170 -11.53 19.53 3.93
C TYR A 170 -12.39 18.35 4.40
N GLY A 171 -13.71 18.46 4.33
CA GLY A 171 -14.64 17.37 4.64
C GLY A 171 -14.37 16.15 3.75
N ARG A 172 -14.15 16.36 2.45
CA ARG A 172 -13.77 15.28 1.54
C ARG A 172 -12.42 14.68 1.90
N TYR A 173 -11.42 15.49 2.24
CA TYR A 173 -10.12 14.99 2.70
C TYR A 173 -10.27 14.08 3.92
N ILE A 174 -11.02 14.49 4.93
CA ILE A 174 -11.27 13.69 6.15
C ILE A 174 -12.04 12.40 5.83
N ASN A 175 -13.00 12.45 4.91
CA ASN A 175 -13.70 11.25 4.44
C ASN A 175 -12.75 10.27 3.70
N SER A 176 -11.85 10.77 2.86
CA SER A 176 -10.83 9.94 2.21
C SER A 176 -9.89 9.29 3.25
N LEU A 177 -9.46 10.06 4.26
CA LEU A 177 -8.66 9.53 5.35
C LEU A 177 -9.42 8.46 6.14
N TYR A 178 -10.70 8.66 6.45
CA TYR A 178 -11.50 7.67 7.17
C TYR A 178 -11.33 6.26 6.58
N PHE A 179 -11.47 6.12 5.26
CA PHE A 179 -11.28 4.83 4.61
C PHE A 179 -9.84 4.34 4.67
N VAL A 180 -8.86 5.20 4.38
CA VAL A 180 -7.43 4.82 4.45
C VAL A 180 -7.09 4.26 5.83
N TYR A 181 -7.44 4.96 6.92
CA TYR A 181 -7.18 4.51 8.27
C TYR A 181 -8.02 3.29 8.65
N ARG A 182 -9.32 3.26 8.33
CA ARG A 182 -10.17 2.08 8.60
C ARG A 182 -9.56 0.80 8.04
N TYR A 183 -9.09 0.83 6.80
CA TYR A 183 -8.53 -0.35 6.15
C TYR A 183 -7.10 -0.64 6.61
N MET A 184 -6.26 0.38 6.81
CA MET A 184 -4.92 0.21 7.37
C MET A 184 -4.98 -0.39 8.78
N GLU A 185 -5.83 0.13 9.65
CA GLU A 185 -6.03 -0.36 11.02
C GLU A 185 -6.65 -1.75 11.05
N GLY A 186 -7.57 -2.05 10.13
CA GLY A 186 -8.09 -3.41 9.95
C GLY A 186 -7.01 -4.42 9.55
N LEU A 187 -6.11 -4.04 8.63
CA LEU A 187 -4.97 -4.88 8.25
C LEU A 187 -3.95 -5.00 9.40
N LEU A 188 -3.71 -3.93 10.14
CA LEU A 188 -2.82 -3.96 11.32
C LEU A 188 -3.37 -4.91 12.39
N GLU A 189 -4.69 -4.92 12.59
CA GLU A 189 -5.36 -5.88 13.48
C GLU A 189 -5.26 -7.31 12.96
N GLU A 190 -5.52 -7.53 11.67
CA GLU A 190 -5.47 -8.86 11.02
C GLU A 190 -4.07 -9.48 11.15
N TYR A 191 -3.03 -8.68 10.93
CA TYR A 191 -1.63 -9.13 10.97
C TYR A 191 -0.91 -8.81 12.28
N LYS A 192 -1.63 -8.50 13.36
CA LYS A 192 -1.01 -8.07 14.64
C LYS A 192 -0.03 -9.08 15.25
N GLU A 193 -0.17 -10.36 14.94
CA GLU A 193 0.74 -11.43 15.41
C GLU A 193 1.94 -11.64 14.48
N HIS A 194 1.94 -11.06 13.28
CA HIS A 194 3.04 -11.19 12.33
C HIS A 194 4.33 -10.60 12.95
N PRO A 195 5.49 -11.31 12.87
CA PRO A 195 6.71 -10.93 13.60
C PRO A 195 7.18 -9.49 13.40
N VAL A 196 6.91 -8.93 12.21
CA VAL A 196 7.28 -7.56 11.85
C VAL A 196 6.16 -6.55 12.17
N VAL A 197 4.89 -6.89 11.91
CA VAL A 197 3.76 -5.96 12.10
C VAL A 197 3.50 -5.71 13.59
N LYS A 198 3.66 -6.74 14.44
CA LYS A 198 3.52 -6.58 15.89
C LYS A 198 4.46 -5.52 16.50
N LEU A 199 5.54 -5.16 15.81
CA LEU A 199 6.48 -4.14 16.28
C LEU A 199 5.91 -2.72 16.19
N ILE A 200 4.94 -2.51 15.30
CA ILE A 200 4.32 -1.22 14.99
C ILE A 200 2.82 -1.17 15.34
N TYR A 201 2.28 -2.23 15.93
CA TYR A 201 0.88 -2.31 16.29
C TYR A 201 0.62 -1.59 17.62
N PHE A 202 0.15 -0.34 17.53
CA PHE A 202 -0.13 0.56 18.67
C PHE A 202 -1.57 1.11 18.58
N PRO A 203 -2.59 0.25 18.76
CA PRO A 203 -3.98 0.63 18.49
C PRO A 203 -4.50 1.72 19.44
N ILE A 204 -4.06 1.72 20.70
CA ILE A 204 -4.52 2.69 21.71
C ILE A 204 -3.93 4.07 21.43
N GLU A 205 -2.66 4.10 21.02
CA GLU A 205 -1.90 5.32 20.82
C GLU A 205 -2.17 5.96 19.45
N LEU A 206 -2.32 5.14 18.39
CA LEU A 206 -2.27 5.62 17.02
C LEU A 206 -3.57 5.51 16.23
N ASN A 207 -4.50 4.60 16.53
CA ASN A 207 -5.69 4.43 15.69
C ASN A 207 -6.50 5.73 15.59
N ARG A 208 -6.92 6.08 14.39
CA ARG A 208 -7.60 7.31 13.99
C ARG A 208 -9.03 7.08 13.50
N ARG A 209 -9.46 5.85 13.20
CA ARG A 209 -10.82 5.59 12.65
C ARG A 209 -11.93 6.26 13.46
N GLU A 210 -11.96 6.04 14.77
CA GLU A 210 -13.01 6.61 15.64
C GLU A 210 -12.93 8.14 15.72
N ALA A 211 -11.72 8.70 15.71
CA ALA A 211 -11.52 10.14 15.68
C ALA A 211 -12.02 10.75 14.35
N LEU A 212 -11.78 10.07 13.24
CA LEU A 212 -12.27 10.47 11.92
C LEU A 212 -13.80 10.35 11.81
N GLU A 213 -14.43 9.37 12.46
CA GLU A 213 -15.90 9.26 12.54
C GLU A 213 -16.51 10.46 13.28
N LYS A 214 -15.88 10.93 14.36
CA LYS A 214 -16.29 12.14 15.08
C LYS A 214 -16.14 13.39 14.22
N ASP A 215 -15.03 13.52 13.50
CA ASP A 215 -14.81 14.66 12.61
C ASP A 215 -15.80 14.65 11.43
N LEU A 216 -16.12 13.47 10.89
CA LEU A 216 -17.18 13.34 9.88
C LEU A 216 -18.55 13.77 10.42
N ALA A 217 -18.89 13.37 11.64
CA ALA A 217 -20.14 13.81 12.29
C ALA A 217 -20.17 15.33 12.47
N PHE A 218 -19.03 15.95 12.81
CA PHE A 218 -18.91 17.39 12.94
C PHE A 218 -19.14 18.12 11.60
N PHE A 219 -18.47 17.70 10.53
CA PHE A 219 -18.55 18.40 9.24
C PHE A 219 -19.83 18.11 8.45
N TYR A 220 -20.36 16.90 8.51
CA TYR A 220 -21.49 16.47 7.68
C TYR A 220 -22.80 16.26 8.45
N GLY A 221 -22.75 16.29 9.78
CA GLY A 221 -23.86 15.91 10.65
C GLY A 221 -23.85 14.41 10.96
N PRO A 222 -24.31 14.01 12.17
CA PRO A 222 -24.26 12.62 12.63
C PRO A 222 -25.04 11.66 11.73
N ASP A 223 -26.17 12.10 11.17
CA ASP A 223 -27.05 11.27 10.34
C ASP A 223 -26.40 10.84 9.01
N ARG A 224 -25.37 11.56 8.55
CA ARG A 224 -24.69 11.27 7.28
C ARG A 224 -23.48 10.35 7.43
N VAL A 225 -23.00 10.12 8.66
CA VAL A 225 -21.78 9.32 8.87
C VAL A 225 -21.97 7.90 8.34
N GLU A 226 -23.12 7.28 8.58
CA GLU A 226 -23.39 5.93 8.08
C GLU A 226 -23.30 5.86 6.55
N GLU A 227 -23.89 6.82 5.83
CA GLU A 227 -23.84 6.90 4.38
C GLU A 227 -22.41 7.12 3.86
N LEU A 228 -21.70 8.10 4.43
CA LEU A 228 -20.37 8.52 3.99
C LEU A 228 -19.28 7.47 4.24
N THR A 229 -19.53 6.52 5.13
CA THR A 229 -18.58 5.49 5.54
C THR A 229 -18.83 4.13 4.88
N LYS A 230 -19.83 4.02 4.01
CA LYS A 230 -20.08 2.77 3.27
C LYS A 230 -19.01 2.53 2.19
N PRO A 231 -18.50 1.30 2.02
CA PRO A 231 -17.43 1.02 1.05
C PRO A 231 -17.72 1.47 -0.39
N GLU A 232 -18.99 1.45 -0.82
CA GLU A 232 -19.43 1.88 -2.15
C GLU A 232 -19.24 3.38 -2.41
N THR A 233 -19.17 4.21 -1.36
CA THR A 233 -19.00 5.66 -1.48
C THR A 233 -17.53 6.09 -1.57
N MET A 234 -16.59 5.14 -1.44
CA MET A 234 -15.17 5.41 -1.69
C MET A 234 -14.98 6.03 -3.07
N THR A 235 -14.08 7.00 -3.17
CA THR A 235 -13.69 7.54 -4.46
C THR A 235 -12.72 6.58 -5.19
N PRO A 236 -12.51 6.74 -6.50
CA PRO A 236 -11.49 5.97 -7.23
C PRO A 236 -10.10 5.99 -6.58
N ALA A 237 -9.60 7.15 -6.13
CA ALA A 237 -8.27 7.25 -5.51
C ALA A 237 -8.22 6.53 -4.17
N VAL A 238 -9.27 6.62 -3.34
CA VAL A 238 -9.38 5.88 -2.08
C VAL A 238 -9.39 4.38 -2.33
N ARG A 239 -10.19 3.89 -3.28
CA ARG A 239 -10.20 2.47 -3.66
C ARG A 239 -8.82 1.98 -4.10
N LYS A 240 -8.12 2.78 -4.90
CA LYS A 240 -6.76 2.46 -5.35
C LYS A 240 -5.79 2.36 -4.17
N TYR A 241 -5.87 3.27 -3.21
CA TYR A 241 -5.07 3.21 -1.99
C TYR A 241 -5.35 1.94 -1.19
N VAL A 242 -6.63 1.68 -0.89
CA VAL A 242 -7.05 0.50 -0.12
C VAL A 242 -6.63 -0.81 -0.80
N SER A 243 -6.77 -0.90 -2.13
CA SER A 243 -6.28 -2.04 -2.90
C SER A 243 -4.78 -2.19 -2.76
N ALA A 244 -4.01 -1.11 -2.92
CA ALA A 244 -2.55 -1.16 -2.81
C ALA A 244 -2.07 -1.67 -1.45
N MET A 245 -2.74 -1.29 -0.35
CA MET A 245 -2.42 -1.83 0.99
C MET A 245 -2.67 -3.33 1.08
N ARG A 246 -3.79 -3.80 0.54
CA ARG A 246 -4.11 -5.24 0.51
C ARG A 246 -3.13 -6.02 -0.37
N ASP A 247 -2.80 -5.49 -1.54
CA ASP A 247 -1.86 -6.09 -2.47
C ASP A 247 -0.46 -6.20 -1.83
N ALA A 248 -0.05 -5.17 -1.07
CA ALA A 248 1.18 -5.20 -0.30
C ALA A 248 1.17 -6.30 0.77
N CYS A 249 0.08 -6.41 1.55
CA CYS A 249 -0.05 -7.48 2.55
C CYS A 249 -0.07 -8.89 1.92
N ASN A 250 -0.71 -9.06 0.76
CA ASN A 250 -0.74 -10.32 0.02
C ASN A 250 0.66 -10.73 -0.49
N GLN A 251 1.51 -9.74 -0.78
CA GLN A 251 2.90 -9.98 -1.16
C GLN A 251 3.75 -10.35 0.06
N ASP A 252 3.72 -9.52 1.10
CA ASP A 252 4.38 -9.74 2.39
C ASP A 252 3.74 -8.80 3.43
N PRO A 253 3.13 -9.31 4.52
CA PRO A 253 2.55 -8.48 5.57
C PRO A 253 3.51 -7.45 6.19
N ALA A 254 4.83 -7.68 6.13
CA ALA A 254 5.84 -6.72 6.56
C ALA A 254 5.75 -5.37 5.80
N LEU A 255 5.24 -5.36 4.57
CA LEU A 255 5.08 -4.13 3.77
C LEU A 255 4.07 -3.16 4.38
N LEU A 256 3.21 -3.61 5.29
CA LEU A 256 2.28 -2.73 6.02
C LEU A 256 3.01 -1.66 6.86
N ILE A 257 4.29 -1.90 7.21
CA ILE A 257 5.17 -0.90 7.81
C ILE A 257 5.21 0.39 6.98
N ALA A 258 5.26 0.28 5.66
CA ALA A 258 5.39 1.43 4.76
C ALA A 258 4.21 2.40 4.91
N HIS A 259 3.00 1.87 4.96
CA HIS A 259 1.75 2.63 5.08
C HIS A 259 1.60 3.23 6.48
N SER A 260 1.81 2.41 7.52
CA SER A 260 1.77 2.85 8.92
C SER A 260 2.78 3.95 9.22
N TYR A 261 4.03 3.78 8.75
CA TYR A 261 5.10 4.77 8.89
C TYR A 261 4.73 6.09 8.22
N SER A 262 4.33 6.04 6.95
CA SER A 262 4.09 7.23 6.14
C SER A 262 2.91 8.04 6.68
N ARG A 263 1.86 7.37 7.17
CA ARG A 263 0.68 8.00 7.76
C ARG A 263 0.97 8.52 9.18
N TYR A 264 1.20 7.63 10.14
CA TYR A 264 1.27 8.03 11.56
C TYR A 264 2.42 8.98 11.87
N LEU A 265 3.63 8.76 11.33
CA LEU A 265 4.73 9.71 11.60
C LEU A 265 4.53 11.06 10.90
N GLY A 266 3.79 11.06 9.78
CA GLY A 266 3.34 12.27 9.11
C GLY A 266 2.38 13.08 9.99
N ASP A 267 1.38 12.41 10.58
CA ASP A 267 0.38 13.03 11.46
C ASP A 267 1.00 13.63 12.73
N LEU A 268 1.98 12.92 13.30
CA LEU A 268 2.76 13.36 14.47
C LEU A 268 3.84 14.40 14.15
N SER A 269 3.96 14.81 12.88
CA SER A 269 4.93 15.81 12.44
C SER A 269 4.22 16.95 11.72
N GLY A 270 3.94 16.81 10.42
CA GLY A 270 3.26 17.84 9.63
C GLY A 270 1.79 18.03 10.03
N GLY A 271 1.12 16.97 10.50
CA GLY A 271 -0.29 17.03 10.91
C GLY A 271 -0.57 18.07 12.00
N GLN A 272 0.37 18.26 12.94
CA GLN A 272 0.22 19.25 14.02
C GLN A 272 0.24 20.70 13.49
N ILE A 273 0.97 20.95 12.39
CA ILE A 273 0.94 22.25 11.71
C ILE A 273 -0.39 22.42 10.96
N LEU A 274 -0.88 21.36 10.30
CA LEU A 274 -2.16 21.38 9.60
C LEU A 274 -3.33 21.63 10.56
N ALA A 275 -3.34 21.01 11.74
CA ALA A 275 -4.35 21.25 12.78
C ALA A 275 -4.46 22.73 13.16
N LYS A 276 -3.31 23.39 13.40
CA LYS A 276 -3.25 24.83 13.69
C LYS A 276 -3.79 25.69 12.54
N ARG A 277 -3.50 25.31 11.29
CA ARG A 277 -4.02 26.01 10.11
C ARG A 277 -5.52 25.81 9.95
N LEU A 278 -6.01 24.61 10.22
CA LEU A 278 -7.43 24.31 10.15
C LEU A 278 -8.24 25.13 11.16
N LYS A 279 -7.79 25.20 12.43
CA LYS A 279 -8.43 26.04 13.46
C LYS A 279 -8.67 27.46 12.94
N LYS A 280 -7.63 28.08 12.41
CA LYS A 280 -7.69 29.46 11.91
C LYS A 280 -8.50 29.62 10.63
N HIS A 281 -8.30 28.76 9.64
CA HIS A 281 -8.73 29.04 8.26
C HIS A 281 -10.06 28.38 7.90
N ILE A 282 -10.36 27.21 8.46
CA ILE A 282 -11.58 26.43 8.19
C ILE A 282 -12.58 26.55 9.33
N LEU A 283 -12.13 26.37 10.58
CA LEU A 283 -13.02 26.49 11.75
C LEU A 283 -13.21 27.95 12.20
N LYS A 284 -12.40 28.88 11.68
CA LYS A 284 -12.43 30.32 12.03
C LYS A 284 -12.33 30.60 13.54
N LEU A 285 -11.69 29.71 14.30
CA LEU A 285 -11.47 29.87 15.73
C LEU A 285 -10.25 30.77 15.99
N ASP A 286 -10.40 31.72 16.92
CA ASP A 286 -9.35 32.55 17.53
C ASP A 286 -8.99 32.02 18.93
N GLU A 287 -7.78 32.32 19.42
CA GLU A 287 -7.33 31.92 20.75
C GLU A 287 -8.20 32.47 21.90
N LYS A 288 -9.02 33.49 21.62
CA LYS A 288 -9.95 34.08 22.58
C LYS A 288 -11.29 33.36 22.64
N ASP A 289 -11.59 32.49 21.68
CA ASP A 289 -12.85 31.77 21.64
C ASP A 289 -12.87 30.70 22.72
N GLY A 290 -13.98 30.56 23.45
CA GLY A 290 -14.12 29.54 24.50
C GLY A 290 -14.00 28.10 23.98
N GLU A 291 -14.23 27.90 22.68
CA GLU A 291 -14.08 26.62 21.99
C GLU A 291 -12.68 26.41 21.39
N TRP A 292 -11.74 27.36 21.55
CA TRP A 292 -10.39 27.24 20.98
C TRP A 292 -9.68 25.94 21.39
N ASP A 293 -9.86 25.52 22.64
CA ASP A 293 -9.28 24.29 23.18
C ASP A 293 -10.08 23.02 22.82
N SER A 294 -11.23 23.16 22.15
CA SER A 294 -12.01 22.03 21.65
C SER A 294 -11.22 21.23 20.60
N ALA A 295 -11.49 19.93 20.58
CA ALA A 295 -11.00 19.00 19.57
C ALA A 295 -12.05 18.74 18.47
N ASP A 296 -13.25 19.32 18.56
CA ASP A 296 -14.31 19.08 17.57
C ASP A 296 -13.88 19.56 16.17
N GLY A 297 -14.13 18.71 15.18
CA GLY A 297 -13.64 18.90 13.80
C GLY A 297 -12.13 18.70 13.63
N LEU A 298 -11.41 18.30 14.69
CA LEU A 298 -9.96 18.13 14.74
C LEU A 298 -9.50 16.85 15.44
N ASN A 299 -10.42 15.97 15.84
CA ASN A 299 -10.15 14.78 16.65
C ASN A 299 -9.02 13.93 16.02
N PHE A 300 -8.97 13.84 14.69
CA PHE A 300 -7.93 13.15 13.93
C PHE A 300 -6.51 13.53 14.39
N TYR A 301 -6.25 14.82 14.64
CA TYR A 301 -4.93 15.34 14.98
C TYR A 301 -4.58 15.25 16.47
N TYR A 302 -5.55 14.91 17.33
CA TYR A 302 -5.37 14.81 18.77
C TYR A 302 -5.02 13.38 19.18
N PHE A 303 -3.82 13.20 19.73
CA PHE A 303 -3.30 11.90 20.17
C PHE A 303 -3.19 11.85 21.70
N ASN A 304 -4.30 11.56 22.36
CA ASN A 304 -4.43 11.70 23.82
C ASN A 304 -3.66 10.63 24.62
N ASN A 305 -3.26 9.53 23.99
CA ASN A 305 -2.65 8.37 24.65
C ASN A 305 -1.13 8.26 24.41
N LEU A 306 -0.51 9.20 23.70
CA LEU A 306 0.90 9.12 23.31
C LEU A 306 1.89 9.58 24.39
N GLY A 307 1.47 10.40 25.35
CA GLY A 307 2.39 11.17 26.18
C GLY A 307 3.21 12.15 25.34
N ASN A 308 4.54 12.04 25.35
CA ASN A 308 5.42 12.91 24.55
C ASN A 308 5.53 12.41 23.09
N GLN A 309 5.03 13.20 22.14
CA GLN A 309 5.05 12.86 20.71
C GLN A 309 6.47 12.66 20.15
N ALA A 310 7.45 13.44 20.58
CA ALA A 310 8.82 13.33 20.06
C ALA A 310 9.48 12.02 20.53
N GLU A 311 9.29 11.67 21.80
CA GLU A 311 9.77 10.40 22.38
C GLU A 311 9.10 9.21 21.70
N PHE A 312 7.78 9.24 21.50
CA PHE A 312 7.08 8.16 20.82
C PHE A 312 7.55 7.99 19.36
N LYS A 313 7.78 9.08 18.62
CA LYS A 313 8.33 8.97 17.26
C LYS A 313 9.71 8.32 17.24
N ASN A 314 10.55 8.56 18.24
CA ASN A 314 11.85 7.91 18.36
C ASN A 314 11.70 6.43 18.70
N PHE A 315 10.87 6.12 19.69
CA PHE A 315 10.51 4.76 20.07
C PHE A 315 9.98 3.96 18.86
N TYR A 316 9.03 4.51 18.09
CA TYR A 316 8.50 3.88 16.88
C TYR A 316 9.62 3.57 15.86
N ARG A 317 10.59 4.47 15.66
CA ARG A 317 11.73 4.24 14.77
C ARG A 317 12.68 3.16 15.28
N GLU A 318 12.93 3.10 16.58
CA GLU A 318 13.72 2.04 17.21
C GLU A 318 13.05 0.67 17.00
N ARG A 319 11.73 0.60 17.14
CA ARG A 319 10.96 -0.63 16.86
C ARG A 319 11.08 -1.08 15.41
N LEU A 320 11.03 -0.16 14.45
CA LEU A 320 11.28 -0.47 13.04
C LEU A 320 12.69 -1.03 12.81
N ASN A 321 13.71 -0.44 13.45
CA ASN A 321 15.08 -0.90 13.32
C ASN A 321 15.36 -2.24 14.02
N ALA A 322 14.43 -2.74 14.84
CA ALA A 322 14.48 -4.07 15.43
C ALA A 322 13.79 -5.15 14.56
N ALA A 323 13.18 -4.77 13.43
CA ALA A 323 12.48 -5.71 12.57
C ALA A 323 13.45 -6.71 11.91
N LYS A 324 13.14 -7.99 12.06
CA LYS A 324 13.89 -9.09 11.45
C LYS A 324 13.40 -9.30 10.02
N VAL A 325 13.99 -8.54 9.08
CA VAL A 325 13.67 -8.57 7.65
C VAL A 325 14.90 -8.85 6.81
N THR A 326 14.70 -9.43 5.64
CA THR A 326 15.77 -9.65 4.65
C THR A 326 16.11 -8.34 3.92
N ALA A 327 17.26 -8.28 3.26
CA ALA A 327 17.61 -7.13 2.41
C ALA A 327 16.56 -6.87 1.31
N LYS A 328 16.03 -7.94 0.70
CA LYS A 328 14.95 -7.85 -0.30
C LYS A 328 13.66 -7.27 0.29
N THR A 329 13.24 -7.76 1.46
CA THR A 329 12.05 -7.23 2.14
C THR A 329 12.25 -5.77 2.54
N ARG A 330 13.44 -5.38 3.01
CA ARG A 330 13.78 -3.97 3.29
C ARG A 330 13.60 -3.09 2.06
N GLU A 331 14.09 -3.50 0.89
CA GLU A 331 13.91 -2.76 -0.36
C GLU A 331 12.44 -2.64 -0.75
N LEU A 332 11.68 -3.75 -0.66
CA LEU A 332 10.24 -3.74 -0.92
C LEU A 332 9.49 -2.79 0.02
N ILE A 333 9.84 -2.73 1.30
CA ILE A 333 9.25 -1.78 2.27
C ILE A 333 9.53 -0.34 1.82
N VAL A 334 10.75 -0.02 1.38
CA VAL A 334 11.09 1.33 0.92
C VAL A 334 10.33 1.69 -0.35
N THR A 335 10.23 0.77 -1.31
CA THR A 335 9.43 0.96 -2.53
C THR A 335 7.95 1.18 -2.20
N GLU A 336 7.39 0.37 -1.31
CA GLU A 336 5.99 0.52 -0.89
C GLU A 336 5.78 1.84 -0.11
N ALA A 337 6.79 2.34 0.62
CA ALA A 337 6.71 3.64 1.29
C ALA A 337 6.62 4.76 0.26
N VAL A 338 7.42 4.73 -0.80
CA VAL A 338 7.31 5.70 -1.91
C VAL A 338 5.92 5.65 -2.53
N LYS A 339 5.41 4.46 -2.83
CA LYS A 339 4.05 4.26 -3.37
C LYS A 339 2.96 4.78 -2.42
N SER A 340 3.12 4.60 -1.11
CA SER A 340 2.21 5.17 -0.11
C SER A 340 2.13 6.70 -0.21
N PHE A 341 3.26 7.40 -0.42
CA PHE A 341 3.28 8.84 -0.68
C PHE A 341 2.60 9.21 -2.01
N GLU A 342 2.84 8.46 -3.09
CA GLU A 342 2.19 8.70 -4.39
C GLU A 342 0.66 8.55 -4.31
N LEU A 343 0.19 7.54 -3.58
CA LEU A 343 -1.24 7.33 -3.33
C LEU A 343 -1.84 8.50 -2.53
N ASN A 344 -1.12 9.02 -1.53
CA ASN A 344 -1.54 10.23 -0.80
C ASN A 344 -1.64 11.46 -1.72
N ILE A 345 -0.69 11.66 -2.63
CA ILE A 345 -0.75 12.74 -3.62
C ILE A 345 -1.98 12.56 -4.52
N THR A 346 -2.24 11.33 -4.97
CA THR A 346 -3.41 11.01 -5.80
C THR A 346 -4.73 11.37 -5.10
N LEU A 347 -4.81 11.18 -3.77
CA LEU A 347 -5.99 11.62 -3.00
C LEU A 347 -6.18 13.14 -3.08
N PHE A 348 -5.10 13.91 -2.95
CA PHE A 348 -5.17 15.37 -3.03
C PHE A 348 -5.55 15.87 -4.42
N ASP A 349 -5.00 15.25 -5.46
CA ASP A 349 -5.32 15.59 -6.85
C ASP A 349 -6.79 15.31 -7.14
N GLU A 350 -7.33 14.16 -6.70
CA GLU A 350 -8.75 13.84 -6.88
C GLU A 350 -9.67 14.82 -6.12
N ILE A 351 -9.28 15.27 -4.92
CA ILE A 351 -10.05 16.29 -4.19
C ILE A 351 -10.10 17.61 -4.96
N GLN A 352 -8.95 18.02 -5.54
CA GLN A 352 -8.88 19.21 -6.38
C GLN A 352 -9.81 19.10 -7.59
N GLU A 353 -9.75 17.97 -8.31
CA GLU A 353 -10.59 17.71 -9.48
C GLU A 353 -12.09 17.74 -9.13
N LEU A 354 -12.48 17.09 -8.03
CA LEU A 354 -13.87 17.10 -7.55
C LEU A 354 -14.32 18.51 -7.12
N SER A 355 -13.43 19.29 -6.52
CA SER A 355 -13.68 20.69 -6.13
C SER A 355 -13.96 21.55 -7.36
N GLU A 356 -13.09 21.49 -8.37
CA GLU A 356 -13.22 22.25 -9.62
C GLU A 356 -14.46 21.83 -10.42
N ALA A 357 -14.83 20.56 -10.36
CA ALA A 357 -16.04 20.03 -11.01
C ALA A 357 -17.34 20.33 -10.23
N GLY A 358 -17.26 20.87 -9.00
CA GLY A 358 -18.43 21.10 -8.15
C GLY A 358 -19.12 19.81 -7.68
N LEU A 359 -18.36 18.72 -7.55
CA LEU A 359 -18.86 17.38 -7.20
C LEU A 359 -18.60 17.00 -5.72
N LEU A 360 -18.10 17.94 -4.91
CA LEU A 360 -17.90 17.71 -3.49
C LEU A 360 -19.24 17.67 -2.74
N ALA A 361 -19.32 16.77 -1.76
CA ALA A 361 -20.44 16.74 -0.84
C ALA A 361 -20.38 17.98 0.05
N VAL A 362 -21.48 18.72 0.12
CA VAL A 362 -21.59 19.93 0.94
C VAL A 362 -21.56 19.55 2.43
N THR A 363 -20.72 20.25 3.20
CA THR A 363 -20.67 20.16 4.67
C THR A 363 -21.81 20.95 5.30
N SER A 364 -22.35 20.41 6.40
CA SER A 364 -23.34 21.09 7.24
C SER A 364 -22.70 22.19 8.10
N TYR A 365 -21.42 22.05 8.44
CA TYR A 365 -20.68 23.07 9.19
C TYR A 365 -20.51 24.35 8.36
N LYS A 366 -20.98 25.48 8.92
CA LYS A 366 -20.89 26.83 8.34
C LYS A 366 -20.31 27.79 9.39
N PRO A 367 -19.02 28.12 9.34
CA PRO A 367 -18.38 28.96 10.35
C PRO A 367 -18.98 30.38 10.41
N ASP A 368 -19.32 30.96 9.25
CA ASP A 368 -19.85 32.34 9.16
C ASP A 368 -21.27 32.49 9.77
N GLN A 369 -22.00 31.39 9.98
CA GLN A 369 -23.32 31.41 10.63
C GLN A 369 -23.25 31.24 12.17
N GLN A 370 -22.09 30.84 12.71
CA GLN A 370 -21.89 30.75 14.17
C GLN A 370 -21.74 32.14 14.81
N GLU A 371 -21.14 33.12 14.11
CA GLU A 371 -21.10 34.51 14.59
C GLU A 371 -22.52 35.10 14.78
N GLU A 372 -23.47 34.84 13.87
CA GLU A 372 -24.85 35.32 14.01
C GLU A 372 -25.57 34.64 15.20
N ALA A 373 -25.29 33.37 15.48
CA ALA A 373 -25.86 32.66 16.62
C ALA A 373 -25.30 33.16 17.97
N ILE A 374 -24.01 33.47 18.03
CA ILE A 374 -23.37 34.01 19.24
C ILE A 374 -23.86 35.44 19.52
N VAL A 375 -23.93 36.29 18.49
CA VAL A 375 -24.47 37.65 18.63
C VAL A 375 -25.94 37.63 19.08
N THR A 376 -26.76 36.74 18.51
CA THR A 376 -28.17 36.63 18.94
C THR A 376 -28.33 36.09 20.36
N LEU A 377 -27.48 35.15 20.80
CA LEU A 377 -27.49 34.67 22.18
C LEU A 377 -26.98 35.72 23.18
N GLU A 378 -25.94 36.49 22.83
CA GLU A 378 -25.48 37.63 23.64
C GLU A 378 -26.54 38.74 23.69
N GLU A 379 -27.23 39.04 22.58
CA GLU A 379 -28.35 39.99 22.55
C GLU A 379 -29.52 39.51 23.43
N ILE A 380 -29.81 38.20 23.45
CA ILE A 380 -30.82 37.60 24.32
C ILE A 380 -30.40 37.65 25.79
N ASP A 381 -29.14 37.39 26.13
CA ASP A 381 -28.63 37.45 27.51
C ASP A 381 -28.57 38.90 28.02
N ILE A 382 -28.26 39.88 27.15
CA ILE A 382 -28.33 41.32 27.45
C ILE A 382 -29.78 41.78 27.65
N LEU A 383 -30.73 41.26 26.87
CA LEU A 383 -32.16 41.56 27.03
C LEU A 383 -32.74 40.91 28.29
N GLN A 384 -32.24 39.74 28.70
CA GLN A 384 -32.65 39.07 29.94
C GLN A 384 -32.02 39.69 31.19
N LYS A 385 -30.77 40.16 31.13
CA LYS A 385 -30.11 40.85 32.26
C LYS A 385 -30.63 42.27 32.51
N ASN A 386 -31.22 42.93 31.51
CA ASN A 386 -31.79 44.26 31.65
C ASN A 386 -33.28 44.27 32.01
N GLY A 387 -33.84 43.10 32.33
CA GLY A 387 -35.22 42.95 32.82
C GLY A 387 -35.36 43.13 34.33
N ALA A 388 -34.91 44.25 34.91
CA ALA A 388 -35.46 44.84 36.14
C ALA A 388 -34.77 46.17 36.49
N ASP A 389 -35.57 47.24 36.42
CA ASP A 389 -35.39 48.53 37.09
C ASP A 389 -34.33 49.55 36.61
N LYS A 390 -34.88 50.71 36.21
CA LYS A 390 -34.37 52.09 36.21
C LYS A 390 -33.38 52.52 35.12
N MET A 391 -33.90 53.46 34.32
CA MET A 391 -33.26 54.19 33.25
C MET A 391 -32.49 55.40 33.82
N GLU A 392 -31.18 55.46 33.63
CA GLU A 392 -30.37 56.69 33.70
C GLU A 392 -29.41 56.77 32.50
N PRO A 393 -29.11 57.97 31.97
CA PRO A 393 -28.36 58.11 30.72
C PRO A 393 -26.85 58.06 30.96
N ILE A 394 -26.17 57.07 30.39
CA ILE A 394 -24.69 57.01 30.35
C ILE A 394 -24.16 57.82 29.17
N LYS A 395 -23.16 58.67 29.44
CA LYS A 395 -22.46 59.56 28.51
C LYS A 395 -21.73 58.78 27.40
N ALA A 396 -21.85 59.28 26.17
CA ALA A 396 -21.12 58.77 25.01
C ALA A 396 -19.65 59.25 25.02
N GLU A 397 -18.72 58.30 25.02
CA GLU A 397 -17.31 58.55 24.70
C GLU A 397 -16.97 57.95 23.33
N LYS A 398 -16.28 58.74 22.50
CA LYS A 398 -16.00 58.46 21.10
C LYS A 398 -14.87 57.43 20.94
N ARG A 399 -15.06 56.43 20.09
CA ARG A 399 -13.96 55.85 19.30
C ARG A 399 -14.41 55.43 17.90
N SER A 400 -13.47 55.56 16.98
CA SER A 400 -13.62 55.81 15.54
C SER A 400 -13.90 54.55 14.70
N LYS A 401 -14.56 54.78 13.56
CA LYS A 401 -15.12 53.84 12.57
C LYS A 401 -14.07 53.09 11.73
N SER A 402 -14.40 51.87 11.29
CA SER A 402 -13.94 51.33 10.00
C SER A 402 -15.05 50.54 9.28
N THR A 403 -15.60 51.20 8.25
CA THR A 403 -15.82 50.72 6.87
C THR A 403 -16.26 49.26 6.60
N TYR A 404 -17.47 48.87 7.03
CA TYR A 404 -18.23 47.81 6.32
C TYR A 404 -19.76 48.00 6.34
N ILE A 405 -20.28 48.86 7.23
CA ILE A 405 -21.72 49.08 7.44
C ILE A 405 -22.32 50.15 6.49
N LYS A 406 -22.00 50.10 5.19
CA LYS A 406 -22.62 51.01 4.21
C LYS A 406 -23.42 50.34 3.10
N TRP A 407 -23.37 49.01 2.95
CA TRP A 407 -24.14 48.31 1.92
C TRP A 407 -25.43 47.65 2.42
N LEU A 408 -25.54 47.28 3.70
CA LEU A 408 -26.75 46.61 4.21
C LEU A 408 -27.89 47.60 4.58
N THR A 409 -27.55 48.84 4.95
CA THR A 409 -28.53 49.85 5.38
C THR A 409 -29.28 50.50 4.21
N VAL A 410 -28.72 50.48 2.99
CA VAL A 410 -29.37 51.03 1.80
C VAL A 410 -30.48 50.09 1.28
N THR A 411 -30.30 48.77 1.40
CA THR A 411 -31.28 47.79 0.89
C THR A 411 -32.49 47.65 1.81
N VAL A 412 -32.29 47.65 3.13
CA VAL A 412 -33.41 47.59 4.11
C VAL A 412 -34.21 48.89 4.11
N ALA A 413 -33.56 50.05 3.97
CA ALA A 413 -34.24 51.34 3.84
C ALA A 413 -35.03 51.44 2.51
N ALA A 414 -34.50 50.91 1.40
CA ALA A 414 -35.21 50.91 0.12
C ALA A 414 -36.47 50.02 0.13
N VAL A 415 -36.43 48.87 0.81
CA VAL A 415 -37.59 47.98 0.96
C VAL A 415 -38.63 48.57 1.92
N ALA A 416 -38.20 49.22 3.02
CA ALA A 416 -39.10 49.89 3.96
C ALA A 416 -39.78 51.13 3.35
N ILE A 417 -39.06 51.91 2.55
CA ILE A 417 -39.62 53.06 1.82
C ILE A 417 -40.56 52.58 0.70
N GLY A 418 -40.18 51.52 -0.04
CA GLY A 418 -41.01 50.93 -1.09
C GLY A 418 -42.34 50.38 -0.56
N THR A 419 -42.32 49.70 0.58
CA THR A 419 -43.54 49.17 1.23
C THR A 419 -44.42 50.28 1.83
N ALA A 420 -43.82 51.36 2.35
CA ALA A 420 -44.56 52.54 2.83
C ALA A 420 -45.22 53.33 1.69
N VAL A 421 -44.55 53.47 0.53
CA VAL A 421 -45.12 54.12 -0.67
C VAL A 421 -46.22 53.26 -1.30
N TYR A 422 -46.03 51.93 -1.39
CA TYR A 422 -47.04 51.01 -1.90
C TYR A 422 -48.32 51.03 -1.06
N ARG A 423 -48.21 50.98 0.28
CA ARG A 423 -49.38 51.10 1.18
C ARG A 423 -50.09 52.45 1.10
N ARG A 424 -49.39 53.52 0.74
CA ARG A 424 -49.95 54.87 0.63
C ARG A 424 -50.67 55.11 -0.71
N TYR A 425 -50.27 54.41 -1.78
CA TYR A 425 -50.87 54.56 -3.11
C TYR A 425 -51.99 53.56 -3.43
N PHE A 426 -51.94 52.33 -2.87
CA PHE A 426 -52.90 51.26 -3.22
C PHE A 426 -54.03 51.03 -2.21
N LYS A 427 -54.15 51.85 -1.16
CA LYS A 427 -55.31 51.86 -0.24
C LYS A 427 -56.22 53.07 -0.49
N ARG A 428 -56.68 53.21 -1.72
CA ARG A 428 -57.86 54.01 -2.08
C ARG A 428 -58.51 53.37 -3.30
N ASN A 429 -59.33 52.35 -3.02
CA ASN A 429 -60.55 51.98 -3.74
C ASN A 429 -61.39 51.16 -2.76
#